data_AF-A0A831QHN5-F1
#
_entry.id   AF-A0A831QHN5-F1
#
_cell.length_a   1.000
_cell.length_b   1.000
_cell.length_c   1.000
_cell.angle_alpha   90.00
_cell.angle_beta   90.00
_cell.angle_gamma   90.00
#
_symmetry.space_group_name_H-M   'P 1'
#
loop_
_entity.id
_entity.type
_entity.pdbx_description
1 polymer ?
#
loop_
_entity_poly.entity_id
_entity_poly.type
_entity_poly.pdbx_seq_one_letter_code
_entity_poly.pdbx_strand_id
1 'polypeptide(L)' 'MGSKFDRVNINENIRARLVRLISVDGKQLGILPVQQALRVAREEGFDLVEVAPDSDPPVCR' A
#
# COMPACT_ATOMS: atom_id res chain seq x y z
N MET A 1 10.92 18.82 14.08
CA MET A 1 11.08 17.36 14.02
C MET A 1 9.85 16.82 13.30
N GLY A 2 9.88 16.72 11.97
CA GLY A 2 8.72 16.22 11.21
C GLY A 2 8.56 14.73 11.51
N SER A 3 7.43 14.33 12.07
CA SER A 3 7.06 12.92 12.22
C SER A 3 7.19 12.24 10.86
N LYS A 4 7.86 11.09 10.82
CA LYS A 4 8.07 10.25 9.60
C LYS A 4 6.77 9.84 8.86
N PHE A 5 5.61 10.26 9.36
CA PHE A 5 4.27 10.01 8.84
C PHE A 5 3.66 11.22 8.10
N ASP A 6 4.39 12.32 7.91
CA ASP A 6 3.77 13.58 7.47
C ASP A 6 3.13 13.52 6.06
N ARG A 7 3.44 12.51 5.23
CA ARG A 7 2.81 12.31 3.89
C ARG A 7 2.79 10.84 3.48
N VAL A 8 1.98 10.01 4.14
CA VAL A 8 1.74 8.64 3.68
C VAL A 8 0.80 8.70 2.47
N ASN A 9 1.17 8.09 1.34
CA ASN A 9 0.24 7.97 0.21
C ASN A 9 -0.80 6.91 0.53
N ILE A 10 -2.06 7.25 0.32
CA ILE A 10 -3.21 6.38 0.61
C ILE A 10 -4.09 6.29 -0.63
N ASN A 11 -4.61 5.09 -0.89
CA ASN A 11 -5.56 4.80 -1.96
C ASN A 11 -5.09 5.37 -3.33
N GLU A 12 -5.90 6.22 -3.95
CA GLU A 12 -5.64 6.78 -5.27
C GLU A 12 -4.42 7.73 -5.32
N ASN A 13 -3.88 8.14 -4.17
CA ASN A 13 -2.64 8.93 -4.13
C ASN A 13 -1.38 8.08 -4.38
N ILE A 14 -1.49 6.74 -4.30
CA ILE A 14 -0.38 5.83 -4.58
C ILE A 14 -0.12 5.81 -6.09
N ARG A 15 1.05 6.32 -6.51
CA ARG A 15 1.42 6.48 -7.93
C ARG A 15 2.22 5.29 -8.47
N ALA A 16 2.63 4.35 -7.63
CA ALA A 16 3.38 3.18 -8.04
C ALA A 16 2.57 2.29 -9.00
N ARG A 17 3.23 1.70 -10.00
CA ARG A 17 2.57 0.73 -10.90
C ARG A 17 2.37 -0.63 -10.25
N LEU A 18 3.36 -1.06 -9.47
CA LEU A 18 3.40 -2.31 -8.72
C LEU A 18 3.68 -1.99 -7.26
N VAL A 19 3.06 -2.77 -6.37
CA VAL A 19 3.24 -2.67 -4.91
C VAL A 19 3.41 -4.07 -4.33
N ARG A 20 4.17 -4.17 -3.24
CA ARG A 20 4.19 -5.38 -2.39
C ARG A 20 3.09 -5.23 -1.34
N LEU A 21 2.05 -6.06 -1.43
CA LEU A 21 0.90 -5.99 -0.54
C LEU A 21 1.02 -6.96 0.64
N ILE A 22 0.80 -6.44 1.84
CA ILE A 22 0.66 -7.19 3.09
C ILE A 22 -0.77 -6.95 3.60
N SER A 23 -1.56 -8.00 3.85
CA SER A 23 -2.90 -7.82 4.42
C SER A 23 -2.83 -7.40 5.89
N VAL A 24 -3.97 -6.95 6.43
CA VAL A 24 -4.11 -6.51 7.82
C VAL A 24 -3.74 -7.60 8.83
N ASP A 25 -3.97 -8.87 8.48
CA ASP A 25 -3.62 -10.07 9.26
C ASP A 25 -2.12 -10.42 9.23
N GLY A 26 -1.32 -9.67 8.45
CA GLY A 26 0.12 -9.88 8.28
C GLY A 26 0.48 -10.85 7.16
N LYS A 27 -0.49 -11.37 6.40
CA LYS A 27 -0.24 -12.26 5.27
C LYS A 27 0.36 -11.48 4.10
N GLN A 28 1.46 -11.99 3.52
CA GLN A 28 2.01 -11.44 2.29
C GLN A 28 1.19 -11.94 1.09
N LEU A 29 0.55 -11.02 0.37
CA LEU A 29 -0.21 -11.32 -0.85
C LEU A 29 0.66 -11.24 -2.12
N GLY A 30 1.89 -10.73 -1.99
CA GLY A 30 2.90 -10.68 -3.03
C GLY A 30 2.98 -9.33 -3.73
N ILE A 31 3.61 -9.31 -4.91
CA ILE A 31 3.74 -8.11 -5.74
C ILE A 31 2.56 -8.07 -6.71
N LEU A 32 1.77 -7.00 -6.63
CA LEU A 32 0.54 -6.82 -7.40
C LEU A 32 0.52 -5.45 -8.10
N PRO A 33 -0.22 -5.29 -9.21
CA PRO A 33 -0.59 -3.97 -9.70
C PRO A 33 -1.32 -3.17 -8.63
N VAL A 34 -1.04 -1.86 -8.53
CA VAL A 34 -1.71 -0.99 -7.53
C VAL A 34 -3.23 -1.05 -7.64
N GLN A 35 -3.77 -1.19 -8.85
CA GLN A 35 -5.22 -1.32 -9.09
C GLN A 35 -5.80 -2.59 -8.45
N GLN A 36 -5.04 -3.70 -8.46
CA GLN A 36 -5.46 -4.92 -7.78
C GLN A 36 -5.37 -4.77 -6.27
N ALA A 37 -4.32 -4.13 -5.76
CA ALA A 37 -4.18 -3.87 -4.32
C ALA A 37 -5.30 -2.96 -3.78
N LEU A 38 -5.67 -1.92 -4.53
CA LEU A 38 -6.82 -1.05 -4.22
C LEU A 38 -8.13 -1.83 -4.19
N ARG A 39 -8.32 -2.77 -5.13
CA ARG A 39 -9.50 -3.63 -5.15
C ARG A 39 -9.56 -4.54 -3.93
N VAL A 40 -8.44 -5.17 -3.54
CA VAL A 40 -8.38 -6.01 -2.33
C VAL A 40 -8.73 -5.19 -1.08
N ALA A 41 -8.11 -4.02 -0.90
CA ALA A 41 -8.40 -3.15 0.23
C ALA A 41 -9.89 -2.76 0.27
N ARG A 42 -10.47 -2.37 -0.87
CA ARG A 42 -11.90 -2.02 -0.98
C ARG A 42 -12.85 -3.19 -0.70
N GLU A 43 -12.54 -4.39 -1.21
CA GLU A 43 -13.32 -5.61 -0.98
C GLU A 43 -13.30 -6.02 0.50
N GLU A 44 -12.19 -5.75 1.21
CA GLU A 44 -12.04 -6.01 2.63
C GLU A 44 -12.51 -4.85 3.53
N GLY A 45 -12.87 -3.69 2.96
CA GLY A 45 -13.33 -2.51 3.70
C GLY A 45 -12.21 -1.73 4.38
N PHE A 46 -10.98 -1.82 3.88
CA PHE A 46 -9.80 -1.11 4.35
C PHE A 46 -9.28 -0.07 3.34
N ASP A 47 -8.47 0.85 3.83
CA ASP A 47 -7.67 1.75 3.00
C ASP A 47 -6.32 1.10 2.66
N LEU A 48 -5.84 1.32 1.44
CA LEU A 48 -4.49 0.91 1.03
C LEU A 48 -3.50 2.00 1.43
N VAL A 49 -2.52 1.68 2.29
CA VAL A 49 -1.55 2.64 2.81
C VAL A 49 -0.13 2.26 2.37
N GLU A 50 0.57 3.17 1.70
CA GLU A 50 1.98 2.99 1.32
C GLU A 50 2.92 3.23 2.52
N VAL A 51 3.27 2.16 3.23
CA VAL A 51 4.05 2.21 4.48
C VAL A 51 5.56 2.27 4.26
N ALA A 52 6.05 1.86 3.09
CA ALA A 52 7.47 1.96 2.72
C ALA A 52 7.62 2.45 1.26
N PRO A 53 7.49 3.77 1.02
CA PRO A 53 7.57 4.37 -0.32
C PRO A 53 8.96 4.23 -0.97
N ASP A 54 10.02 4.13 -0.17
CA ASP A 54 11.41 4.02 -0.66
C ASP A 54 11.79 2.60 -1.13
N SER A 55 10.89 1.63 -1.00
CA SER A 55 11.13 0.25 -1.47
C SER A 55 10.82 0.10 -2.96
N ASP A 56 11.48 -0.85 -3.62
CA ASP A 56 11.17 -1.25 -5.00
C ASP A 56 10.73 -2.73 -5.07
N PRO A 57 9.45 -3.04 -5.31
CA PRO A 57 8.31 -2.12 -5.30
C PRO A 57 7.96 -1.60 -3.89
N PRO A 58 7.26 -0.46 -3.78
CA PRO A 58 6.79 0.09 -2.51
C PRO A 58 5.95 -0.92 -1.72
N VAL A 59 6.06 -0.88 -0.39
CA VAL A 59 5.25 -1.76 0.47
C VAL A 59 3.94 -1.06 0.82
N CYS A 60 2.83 -1.73 0.54
CA CYS A 60 1.51 -1.32 0.95
C CYS A 60 0.94 -2.30 1.98
N ARG A 61 0.16 -1.75 2.92
CA ARG A 61 -0.62 -2.50 3.89
C ARG A 61 -2.04 -1.95 3.96
#